data_AF-A0A8H5U306-F1
#
_entry.id   AF-A0A8H5U306-F1
#
_cell.length_a   1.000
_cell.length_b   1.000
_cell.length_c   1.000
_cell.angle_alpha   90.00
_cell.angle_beta   90.00
_cell.angle_gamma   90.00
#
_symmetry.space_group_name_H-M   'P 1'
#
loop_
_entity.id
_entity.type
_entity.pdbx_description
1 polymer ?
#
loop_
_entity_poly.entity_id
_entity_poly.type
_entity_poly.pdbx_seq_one_letter_code
_entity_poly.pdbx_strand_id
1 'polypeptide(L)'
;MFGLLSMEMFWDEVRRASPKAVMITVNLPVFSKREANERYEVRMAKERGQSTDKKQNKQTRAASAAISPDVTWTQIQTIKEKLGIPIFIKGIQCAEDGMKAFESGCEGIYISNHGGRGVDTSQPALLTLAEINIKYPTLFSKMTVFIDGGIR
;
A
#
# COMPACT_ATOMS: atom_id res chain seq x y z
N MET A 1 -13.59 -13.76 12.28
CA MET A 1 -13.32 -14.96 11.44
C MET A 1 -13.11 -14.56 9.97
N PHE A 2 -12.30 -13.53 9.69
CA PHE A 2 -12.06 -13.00 8.33
C PHE A 2 -10.58 -13.07 7.90
N GLY A 3 -9.71 -13.70 8.71
CA GLY A 3 -8.25 -13.62 8.54
C GLY A 3 -7.52 -14.91 8.13
N LEU A 4 -8.13 -16.09 8.22
CA LEU A 4 -7.47 -17.36 7.84
C LEU A 4 -7.73 -17.73 6.38
N LEU A 5 -9.00 -17.67 5.95
CA LEU A 5 -9.40 -17.96 4.56
C LEU A 5 -8.77 -17.01 3.53
N SER A 6 -8.61 -15.72 3.85
CA SER A 6 -7.98 -14.76 2.93
C SER A 6 -6.49 -15.01 2.77
N MET A 7 -5.80 -15.41 3.85
CA MET A 7 -4.38 -15.73 3.82
C MET A 7 -4.12 -17.05 3.09
N GLU A 8 -4.97 -18.07 3.26
CA GLU A 8 -4.88 -19.32 2.49
C GLU A 8 -5.01 -19.07 0.98
N MET A 9 -6.02 -18.29 0.56
CA MET A 9 -6.15 -17.90 -0.84
C MET A 9 -4.94 -17.12 -1.36
N PHE A 10 -4.36 -16.24 -0.54
CA PHE A 10 -3.14 -15.53 -0.88
C PHE A 10 -1.95 -16.48 -1.09
N TRP A 11 -1.76 -17.47 -0.20
CA TRP A 11 -0.69 -18.47 -0.35
C TRP A 11 -0.84 -19.27 -1.63
N ASP A 12 -2.05 -19.73 -1.93
CA ASP A 12 -2.30 -20.53 -3.12
C ASP A 12 -2.07 -19.72 -4.40
N GLU A 13 -2.48 -18.46 -4.40
CA GLU A 13 -2.22 -17.56 -5.53
C GLU A 13 -0.72 -17.30 -5.73
N VAL A 14 0.04 -17.05 -4.66
CA VAL A 14 1.49 -16.84 -4.76
C VAL A 14 2.19 -18.12 -5.26
N ARG A 15 1.81 -19.30 -4.76
CA ARG A 15 2.37 -20.58 -5.26
C ARG A 15 2.05 -20.79 -6.73
N ARG A 16 0.80 -20.56 -7.12
CA ARG A 16 0.31 -20.72 -8.49
C ARG A 16 1.01 -19.78 -9.46
N ALA A 17 1.17 -18.51 -9.09
CA ALA A 17 1.80 -17.50 -9.92
C ALA A 17 3.34 -17.59 -9.91
N SER A 18 3.93 -18.20 -8.88
CA SER A 18 5.38 -18.35 -8.68
C SER A 18 6.16 -17.05 -8.94
N PRO A 19 5.80 -15.93 -8.30
CA PRO A 19 6.46 -14.65 -8.54
C PRO A 19 7.90 -14.66 -7.99
N LYS A 20 8.73 -13.78 -8.53
CA LYS A 20 10.11 -13.59 -8.03
C LYS A 20 10.17 -12.78 -6.73
N ALA A 21 9.11 -12.05 -6.41
CA ALA A 21 8.99 -11.24 -5.21
C ALA A 21 7.52 -10.89 -4.96
N VAL A 22 7.21 -10.49 -3.72
CA VAL A 22 5.91 -9.93 -3.36
C VAL A 22 6.10 -8.50 -2.86
N MET A 23 5.20 -7.62 -3.28
CA MET A 23 5.16 -6.24 -2.82
C MET A 23 3.88 -5.98 -2.02
N ILE A 24 4.02 -5.65 -0.74
CA ILE A 24 2.91 -5.40 0.17
C ILE A 24 2.67 -3.90 0.25
N THR A 25 1.48 -3.45 -0.16
CA THR A 25 1.09 -2.04 -0.07
C THR A 25 0.48 -1.76 1.31
N VAL A 26 1.08 -0.86 2.09
CA VAL A 26 0.67 -0.57 3.48
C VAL A 26 0.08 0.82 3.69
N ASN A 27 0.12 1.71 2.68
CA ASN A 27 -0.32 3.10 2.81
C ASN A 27 -1.78 3.37 2.41
N LEU A 28 -2.59 2.31 2.27
CA LEU A 28 -4.02 2.39 2.00
C LEU A 28 -4.81 1.41 2.89
N PRO A 29 -4.71 1.47 4.23
CA PRO A 29 -5.48 0.58 5.12
C PRO A 29 -7.00 0.81 4.99
N VAL A 30 -7.39 1.99 4.50
CA VAL A 30 -8.75 2.35 4.11
C VAL A 30 -8.73 3.00 2.74
N PHE A 31 -9.82 2.86 1.98
CA PHE A 31 -9.91 3.52 0.70
C PHE A 31 -10.03 5.04 0.90
N SER A 32 -9.11 5.79 0.30
CA SER A 32 -9.07 7.24 0.43
C SER A 32 -10.25 7.94 -0.26
N LYS A 33 -10.66 9.08 0.31
CA LYS A 33 -11.63 9.96 -0.34
C LYS A 33 -10.99 10.60 -1.56
N ARG A 34 -11.65 10.50 -2.72
CA ARG A 34 -11.18 11.08 -3.99
C ARG A 34 -12.31 11.87 -4.61
N GLU A 35 -12.32 13.19 -4.39
CA GLU A 35 -13.47 14.03 -4.73
C GLU A 35 -13.77 14.06 -6.23
N ALA A 36 -12.74 13.95 -7.08
CA ALA A 36 -12.94 13.84 -8.52
C ALA A 36 -13.77 12.60 -8.91
N ASN A 37 -13.54 11.48 -8.23
CA ASN A 37 -14.35 10.27 -8.43
C ASN A 37 -15.79 10.51 -7.95
N GLU A 38 -15.98 11.11 -6.78
CA GLU A 38 -17.31 11.41 -6.26
C GLU A 38 -18.10 12.33 -7.21
N ARG A 39 -17.46 13.39 -7.73
CA ARG A 39 -18.07 14.28 -8.73
C ARG A 39 -18.43 13.55 -10.01
N TYR A 40 -17.57 12.63 -10.48
CA TYR A 40 -17.84 11.82 -11.67
C TYR A 40 -19.06 10.90 -11.47
N GLU A 41 -19.12 10.17 -10.35
CA GLU A 41 -20.23 9.28 -10.04
C GLU A 41 -21.56 10.04 -9.93
N VAL A 42 -21.57 11.22 -9.29
CA VAL A 42 -22.75 12.09 -9.22
C VAL A 42 -23.19 12.54 -10.62
N ARG A 43 -22.24 12.90 -11.50
CA ARG A 43 -22.55 13.27 -12.89
C ARG A 43 -23.18 12.11 -13.66
N MET A 44 -22.60 10.91 -13.57
CA MET A 44 -23.12 9.71 -14.24
C MET A 44 -24.50 9.30 -13.72
N ALA A 45 -24.74 9.43 -12.41
CA ALA A 45 -26.05 9.16 -11.83
C ALA A 45 -27.13 10.11 -12.39
N LYS A 46 -26.81 11.41 -12.50
CA LYS A 46 -27.71 12.41 -13.11
C LYS A 46 -28.02 12.10 -14.57
N GLU A 47 -27.00 11.77 -15.37
CA GLU A 47 -27.17 11.40 -16.79
C GLU A 47 -28.07 10.16 -16.96
N ARG A 48 -28.08 9.24 -15.98
CA ARG A 48 -28.92 8.04 -15.98
C ARG A 48 -30.30 8.24 -15.34
N GLY A 49 -30.65 9.45 -14.92
CA GLY A 49 -31.89 9.73 -14.20
C GLY A 49 -31.99 9.04 -12.83
N GLN A 50 -30.86 8.69 -12.22
CA GLN A 50 -30.80 8.02 -10.92
C GLN A 50 -30.72 9.03 -9.78
N SER A 51 -31.32 8.69 -8.63
CA SER A 51 -31.25 9.54 -7.42
C SER A 51 -29.80 9.75 -6.97
N THR A 52 -29.45 11.00 -6.70
CA THR A 52 -28.15 11.42 -6.16
C THR A 52 -28.09 11.35 -4.63
N ASP A 53 -29.20 11.03 -3.95
CA ASP A 53 -29.29 11.04 -2.47
C ASP A 53 -28.66 9.82 -1.79
N LYS A 54 -28.17 8.84 -2.56
CA LYS A 54 -27.40 7.72 -2.00
C LYS A 54 -26.03 8.19 -1.52
N LYS A 55 -26.00 8.70 -0.28
CA LYS A 55 -24.80 8.89 0.55
C LYS A 55 -23.94 7.61 0.50
N GLN A 56 -22.70 7.77 0.06
CA GLN A 56 -21.56 6.83 0.17
C GLN A 56 -21.70 5.46 -0.54
N ASN A 57 -21.44 5.47 -1.85
CA ASN A 57 -20.29 4.80 -2.46
C ASN A 57 -20.12 3.29 -2.09
N LYS A 58 -21.04 2.44 -2.61
CA LYS A 58 -21.00 0.96 -2.52
C LYS A 58 -19.63 0.37 -2.92
N GLN A 59 -18.97 1.00 -3.90
CA GLN A 59 -17.73 0.53 -4.49
C GLN A 59 -16.52 0.76 -3.56
N THR A 60 -16.46 1.90 -2.86
CA THR A 60 -15.46 2.11 -1.79
C THR A 60 -15.64 1.18 -0.60
N ARG A 61 -16.89 0.83 -0.22
CA ARG A 61 -17.13 -0.11 0.89
C ARG A 61 -16.72 -1.54 0.55
N ALA A 62 -17.05 -2.00 -0.66
CA ALA A 62 -16.66 -3.33 -1.13
C ALA A 62 -15.13 -3.46 -1.30
N ALA A 63 -14.48 -2.44 -1.88
CA ALA A 63 -13.02 -2.43 -2.00
C ALA A 63 -12.31 -2.32 -0.64
N SER A 64 -12.86 -1.56 0.31
CA SER A 64 -12.29 -1.48 1.67
C SER A 64 -12.44 -2.78 2.45
N ALA A 65 -13.49 -3.57 2.21
CA ALA A 65 -13.68 -4.87 2.86
C ALA A 65 -12.63 -5.92 2.44
N ALA A 66 -11.98 -5.73 1.28
CA ALA A 66 -10.92 -6.61 0.79
C ALA A 66 -9.52 -6.22 1.30
N ILE A 67 -9.40 -5.08 2.01
CA ILE A 67 -8.14 -4.57 2.54
C ILE A 67 -8.08 -4.88 4.04
N SER A 68 -7.01 -5.52 4.48
CA SER A 68 -6.72 -5.64 5.92
C SER A 68 -6.17 -4.30 6.41
N PRO A 69 -6.85 -3.62 7.36
CA PRO A 69 -6.41 -2.33 7.88
C PRO A 69 -5.33 -2.46 8.96
N ASP A 70 -5.06 -3.68 9.43
CA ASP A 70 -4.32 -4.02 10.64
C ASP A 70 -2.97 -4.69 10.34
N VAL A 71 -2.36 -4.38 9.19
CA VAL A 71 -1.03 -4.92 8.82
C VAL A 71 0.04 -4.47 9.83
N THR A 72 0.77 -5.45 10.35
CA THR A 72 1.87 -5.26 11.31
C THR A 72 3.19 -5.81 10.77
N TRP A 73 4.31 -5.35 11.34
CA TRP A 73 5.65 -5.86 11.02
C TRP A 73 5.80 -7.36 11.34
N THR A 74 5.18 -7.85 12.41
CA THR A 74 5.17 -9.29 12.74
C THR A 74 4.47 -10.12 11.66
N GLN A 75 3.34 -9.64 11.13
CA GLN A 75 2.68 -10.33 10.00
C GLN A 75 3.55 -10.32 8.73
N ILE A 76 4.27 -9.23 8.46
CA ILE A 76 5.22 -9.16 7.34
C ILE A 76 6.33 -10.22 7.49
N GLN A 77 6.89 -10.37 8.69
CA GLN A 77 7.89 -11.41 8.99
C GLN A 77 7.31 -12.82 8.75
N THR A 78 6.11 -13.10 9.27
CA THR A 78 5.42 -14.39 9.03
C THR A 78 5.16 -14.64 7.55
N ILE A 79 4.78 -13.61 6.78
CA ILE A 79 4.60 -13.73 5.32
C ILE A 79 5.92 -14.09 4.65
N LYS A 80 7.00 -13.39 5.00
CA LYS A 80 8.34 -13.67 4.47
C LYS A 80 8.77 -15.11 4.75
N GLU A 81 8.64 -15.56 6.00
CA GLU A 81 9.01 -16.92 6.42
C GLU A 81 8.22 -17.99 5.66
N LYS A 82 6.91 -17.79 5.47
CA LYS A 82 6.05 -18.75 4.77
C LYS A 82 6.30 -18.79 3.26
N LEU A 83 6.59 -17.65 2.65
CA LEU A 83 6.78 -17.54 1.21
C LEU A 83 8.20 -17.92 0.77
N GLY A 84 9.21 -17.63 1.58
CA GLY A 84 10.61 -17.91 1.24
C GLY A 84 11.14 -17.13 0.03
N ILE A 85 10.44 -16.07 -0.40
CA ILE A 85 10.81 -15.19 -1.51
C ILE A 85 10.91 -13.73 -1.05
N PRO A 86 11.62 -12.87 -1.80
CA PRO A 86 11.77 -11.47 -1.48
C PRO A 86 10.47 -10.72 -1.20
N ILE A 87 10.45 -9.95 -0.11
CA ILE A 87 9.34 -9.07 0.27
C ILE A 87 9.77 -7.60 0.17
N PHE A 88 8.93 -6.80 -0.49
CA PHE A 88 9.07 -5.35 -0.59
C PHE A 88 7.89 -4.65 0.07
N ILE A 89 8.17 -3.58 0.81
CA ILE A 89 7.11 -2.77 1.45
C ILE A 89 6.87 -1.49 0.66
N LYS A 90 5.67 -1.37 0.10
CA LYS A 90 5.24 -0.17 -0.63
C LYS A 90 4.39 0.73 0.23
N GLY A 91 4.73 2.01 0.21
CA GLY A 91 4.03 3.04 0.97
C GLY A 91 4.82 3.63 2.12
N ILE A 92 6.15 3.45 2.14
CA ILE A 92 7.03 4.08 3.11
C ILE A 92 6.96 5.60 2.93
N GLN A 93 6.69 6.30 4.03
CA GLN A 93 6.48 7.75 4.07
C GLN A 93 7.25 8.44 5.20
N CYS A 94 8.12 7.72 5.92
CA CYS A 94 9.10 8.27 6.88
C CYS A 94 10.34 7.38 6.94
N ALA A 95 11.42 7.90 7.52
CA ALA A 95 12.67 7.17 7.62
C ALA A 95 12.60 5.97 8.58
N GLU A 96 11.88 6.12 9.69
CA GLU A 96 11.76 5.10 10.73
C GLU A 96 11.11 3.83 10.21
N ASP A 97 10.09 3.95 9.35
CA ASP A 97 9.46 2.78 8.75
C ASP A 97 10.35 2.12 7.67
N GLY A 98 11.25 2.88 7.03
CA GLY A 98 12.31 2.32 6.20
C GLY A 98 13.27 1.43 7.01
N MET A 99 13.68 1.90 8.20
CA MET A 99 14.50 1.11 9.12
C MET A 99 13.75 -0.12 9.66
N LYS A 100 12.47 0.01 10.05
CA LYS A 100 11.67 -1.14 10.49
C LYS A 100 11.48 -2.19 9.40
N ALA A 101 11.35 -1.78 8.14
CA ALA A 101 11.30 -2.72 7.02
C ALA A 101 12.59 -3.53 6.90
N PHE A 102 13.75 -2.86 7.06
CA PHE A 102 15.06 -3.52 7.12
C PHE A 102 15.15 -4.52 8.28
N GLU A 103 14.79 -4.10 9.49
CA GLU A 103 14.81 -4.94 10.71
C GLU A 103 13.83 -6.12 10.61
N SER A 104 12.75 -5.95 9.86
CA SER A 104 11.79 -7.02 9.56
C SER A 104 12.26 -7.98 8.46
N GLY A 105 13.49 -7.78 7.96
CA GLY A 105 14.12 -8.62 6.95
C GLY A 105 13.63 -8.37 5.54
N CYS A 106 12.92 -7.28 5.24
CA CYS A 106 12.47 -7.02 3.87
C CYS A 106 13.66 -6.75 2.94
N GLU A 107 13.61 -7.27 1.71
CA GLU A 107 14.64 -7.07 0.68
C GLU A 107 14.67 -5.64 0.15
N GLY A 108 13.59 -4.90 0.34
CA GLY A 108 13.53 -3.52 -0.10
C GLY A 108 12.28 -2.78 0.34
N ILE A 109 12.34 -1.48 0.06
CA ILE A 109 11.26 -0.53 0.32
C ILE A 109 10.89 0.19 -0.96
N TYR A 110 9.63 0.64 -1.00
CA TYR A 110 9.11 1.46 -2.06
C TYR A 110 8.46 2.70 -1.44
N ILE A 111 9.16 3.82 -1.60
CA ILE A 111 8.78 5.14 -1.07
C ILE A 111 7.65 5.69 -1.95
N SER A 112 6.48 5.86 -1.36
CA SER A 112 5.27 6.19 -2.12
C SER A 112 4.18 6.77 -1.22
N ASN A 113 3.56 7.86 -1.66
CA ASN A 113 2.30 8.37 -1.09
C ASN A 113 1.08 7.94 -1.92
N HIS A 114 1.24 6.86 -2.71
CA HIS A 114 0.22 6.35 -3.62
C HIS A 114 -0.17 7.35 -4.73
N GLY A 115 0.79 8.18 -5.17
CA GLY A 115 0.55 9.22 -6.17
C GLY A 115 -0.39 10.31 -5.69
N GLY A 116 -0.31 10.70 -4.41
CA GLY A 116 -1.20 11.68 -3.79
C GLY A 116 -2.63 11.20 -3.57
N ARG A 117 -2.86 9.87 -3.63
CA ARG A 117 -4.19 9.25 -3.46
C ARG A 117 -4.28 8.43 -2.19
N GLY A 118 -3.34 8.57 -1.26
CA GLY A 118 -3.38 7.99 0.07
C GLY A 118 -3.89 9.00 1.09
N VAL A 119 -3.04 9.31 2.06
CA VAL A 119 -3.26 10.37 3.05
C VAL A 119 -2.99 11.73 2.37
N ASP A 120 -3.97 12.63 2.45
CA ASP A 120 -3.80 14.01 1.99
C ASP A 120 -2.74 14.72 2.84
N THR A 121 -2.09 15.74 2.29
CA THR A 121 -0.95 16.48 2.90
C THR A 121 0.29 15.65 3.24
N SER A 122 0.33 14.36 2.85
CA SER A 122 1.56 13.57 2.91
C SER A 122 2.68 14.22 2.10
N GLN A 123 3.91 14.13 2.63
CA GLN A 123 5.09 14.67 1.98
C GLN A 123 5.31 14.07 0.58
N PRO A 124 5.92 14.82 -0.36
CA PRO A 124 6.42 14.25 -1.60
C PRO A 124 7.41 13.12 -1.31
N ALA A 125 7.33 12.03 -2.07
CA ALA A 125 8.20 10.87 -1.89
C ALA A 125 9.70 11.20 -1.94
N LEU A 126 10.08 12.23 -2.69
CA LEU A 126 11.46 12.72 -2.76
C LEU A 126 11.97 13.25 -1.41
N LEU A 127 11.11 13.88 -0.61
CA LEU A 127 11.50 14.37 0.72
C LEU A 127 11.70 13.21 1.70
N THR A 128 10.85 12.18 1.63
CA THR A 128 11.06 10.94 2.41
C THR A 128 12.36 10.23 2.01
N LEU A 129 12.69 10.19 0.70
CA LEU A 129 13.96 9.64 0.24
C LEU A 129 15.16 10.40 0.83
N ALA A 130 15.10 11.74 0.82
CA ALA A 130 16.13 12.58 1.43
C ALA A 130 16.23 12.34 2.94
N GLU A 131 15.09 12.22 3.63
CA GLU A 131 15.02 11.91 5.05
C GLU A 131 15.71 10.57 5.39
N ILE A 132 15.42 9.51 4.62
CA ILE A 132 16.06 8.20 4.77
C ILE A 132 17.57 8.30 4.54
N ASN A 133 18.00 9.07 3.53
CA ASN A 133 19.43 9.27 3.26
C ASN A 133 20.16 10.02 4.37
N ILE A 134 19.49 10.97 5.03
CA ILE A 134 20.07 11.71 6.16
C ILE A 134 20.14 10.84 7.41
N LYS A 135 19.06 10.14 7.76
CA LYS A 135 18.96 9.39 9.02
C LYS A 135 19.61 8.01 8.95
N TYR A 136 19.43 7.29 7.83
CA TYR A 136 19.83 5.89 7.66
C TYR A 136 20.50 5.63 6.29
N PRO A 137 21.59 6.34 5.94
CA PRO A 137 22.23 6.22 4.62
C PRO A 137 22.70 4.80 4.28
N THR A 138 22.98 3.97 5.29
CA THR A 138 23.41 2.59 5.07
C THR A 138 22.33 1.71 4.43
N LEU A 139 21.04 2.09 4.52
CA LEU A 139 19.95 1.32 3.91
C LEU A 139 20.11 1.22 2.39
N PHE A 140 20.59 2.27 1.71
CA PHE A 140 20.81 2.27 0.26
C PHE A 140 21.82 1.23 -0.22
N SER A 141 22.70 0.75 0.66
CA SER A 141 23.67 -0.31 0.36
C SER A 141 23.19 -1.70 0.78
N LYS A 142 22.13 -1.79 1.58
CA LYS A 142 21.66 -3.04 2.21
C LYS A 142 20.34 -3.55 1.66
N MET A 143 19.55 -2.68 1.03
CA MET A 143 18.24 -3.00 0.50
C MET A 143 17.98 -2.28 -0.82
N THR A 144 17.06 -2.81 -1.62
CA THR A 144 16.63 -2.11 -2.84
C THR A 144 15.63 -1.03 -2.46
N VAL A 145 15.83 0.19 -2.98
CA VAL A 145 14.94 1.33 -2.74
C VAL A 145 14.28 1.76 -4.04
N PHE A 146 12.96 1.67 -4.10
CA PHE A 146 12.13 2.20 -5.18
C PHE A 146 11.45 3.50 -4.76
N ILE A 147 11.05 4.32 -5.73
CA ILE A 147 10.32 5.57 -5.52
C ILE A 147 9.31 5.81 -6.64
N ASP A 148 8.10 6.30 -6.28
CA ASP A 148 7.10 6.82 -7.23
C ASP A 148 6.55 8.18 -6.80
N GLY A 149 5.68 8.74 -7.65
CA GLY A 149 4.95 9.98 -7.39
C GLY A 149 5.57 11.17 -8.10
N GLY A 150 4.88 11.67 -9.13
CA GLY A 150 5.25 12.94 -9.78
C GLY A 150 6.49 12.93 -10.68
N ILE A 151 7.16 11.79 -10.92
CA ILE A 151 8.31 11.68 -11.83
C ILE A 151 7.86 11.99 -13.27
N ARG A 152 8.32 13.10 -13.85
CA ARG A 152 7.95 13.60 -15.18
C ARG A 152 9.13 14.31 -15.83
#